data_AF-A0A7D7ZPH5-F1
#
_entry.id   AF-A0A7D7ZPH5-F1
#
_cell.length_a   1.000
_cell.length_b   1.000
_cell.length_c   1.000
_cell.angle_alpha   90.00
_cell.angle_beta   90.00
_cell.angle_gamma   90.00
#
_symmetry.space_group_name_H-M   'P 1'
#
loop_
_entity.id
_entity.type
_entity.pdbx_description
1 polymer ?
#
loop_
_entity_poly.entity_id
_entity_poly.type
_entity_poly.pdbx_seq_one_letter_code
_entity_poly.pdbx_strand_id
1 'polypeptide(L)'
;MILDNENKELKVHQWISKYTEEGKFDLVTGYFTIGALAWLSRQVNDKISDFRLVLGDIVNVDLEENRPLDLLNENISIEAALKLNSVSQEAVNFLKQDKVLAKTLEPNFCHAKNYLFHPAKDDDRDKYFVSGSSNLTEAGIGLKHTNNVELNIAETGNNNQYKELVYWFESLWVKPQAHTDKTIIHKDGKHTKIDFKKYLIGEIEKIFIKYTPREIYYKILFELFGNQLLEEENNPEFNRQIGRLENSVIYNALYEFQKKGVLSLIKMLQKCNGSILADAVGLGKTWSALAVIKYFQLQGREVLLLCPREFGIYPTKKIYNRILLKEERRQRNIDSIVARAIEFAREREASENPVDPDWIVEFFNITQDCSHEKMQYLWAKILAGEVKNPSSFSKRTLNLLKSISSDEAELFSLLSNCLWNLHGEGVSNSKMLITDSDENSEYSDLHWGFDRRDIYLLEDLGLIEESIYILNTSKYSYQLDFFNIKHSVKSSKKRTELDILRLTKVGEEIYSIVQKEMNLTYYEHIMNYLKTNKMID
;
A
#
# COMPACT_ATOMS: atom_id res chain seq x y z
N MET A 1 5.69 6.43 39.45
CA MET A 1 6.00 7.15 38.20
C MET A 1 4.92 6.84 37.18
N ILE A 2 4.50 7.81 36.37
CA ILE A 2 3.53 7.54 35.30
C ILE A 2 4.30 7.17 34.04
N LEU A 3 3.91 6.06 33.40
CA LEU A 3 4.40 5.66 32.08
C LEU A 3 3.26 5.76 31.06
N ASP A 4 3.56 6.37 29.93
CA ASP A 4 2.64 6.65 28.84
C ASP A 4 3.33 6.32 27.51
N ASN A 5 2.59 5.86 26.52
CA ASN A 5 3.11 5.55 25.19
C ASN A 5 3.25 6.79 24.28
N GLU A 6 2.69 7.95 24.65
CA GLU A 6 2.84 9.23 23.94
C GLU A 6 4.07 10.04 24.38
N ASN A 7 4.56 9.83 25.60
CA ASN A 7 5.71 10.59 26.11
C ASN A 7 7.02 10.25 25.36
N LYS A 8 7.88 11.26 25.16
CA LYS A 8 9.20 11.09 24.51
C LYS A 8 10.15 10.20 25.32
N GLU A 9 10.03 10.26 26.64
CA GLU A 9 10.75 9.45 27.63
C GLU A 9 9.71 8.89 28.62
N LEU A 10 9.98 7.73 29.24
CA LEU A 10 9.09 7.05 30.21
C LEU A 10 7.99 6.16 29.59
N LYS A 11 8.38 5.31 28.64
CA LYS A 11 7.53 4.24 28.10
C LYS A 11 7.72 2.93 28.86
N VAL A 12 6.73 2.04 28.81
CA VAL A 12 6.79 0.71 29.45
C VAL A 12 7.99 -0.10 28.95
N HIS A 13 8.24 -0.11 27.64
CA HIS A 13 9.39 -0.84 27.09
C HIS A 13 10.74 -0.28 27.59
N GLN A 14 10.87 1.04 27.72
CA GLN A 14 12.08 1.68 28.24
C GLN A 14 12.28 1.38 29.73
N TRP A 15 11.19 1.39 30.50
CA TRP A 15 11.23 1.04 31.93
C TRP A 15 11.73 -0.38 32.14
N ILE A 16 11.11 -1.35 31.46
CA ILE A 16 11.51 -2.76 31.55
C ILE A 16 12.98 -2.93 31.13
N SER A 17 13.40 -2.36 29.99
CA SER A 17 14.80 -2.46 29.54
C SER A 17 15.80 -1.84 30.54
N LYS A 18 15.40 -0.79 31.25
CA LYS A 18 16.28 -0.06 32.17
C LYS A 18 16.40 -0.71 33.55
N TYR A 19 15.30 -1.22 34.10
CA TYR A 19 15.23 -1.67 35.50
C TYR A 19 15.22 -3.20 35.66
N THR A 20 15.10 -3.97 34.58
CA THR A 20 15.19 -5.44 34.67
C THR A 20 16.64 -5.88 34.80
N GLU A 21 16.96 -6.53 35.92
CA GLU A 21 18.23 -7.20 36.17
C GLU A 21 18.05 -8.72 36.24
N GLU A 22 19.05 -9.44 36.75
CA GLU A 22 18.95 -10.89 36.94
C GLU A 22 17.86 -11.24 37.96
N GLY A 23 16.91 -12.11 37.61
CA GLY A 23 15.76 -12.39 38.47
C GLY A 23 14.63 -13.20 37.82
N LYS A 24 13.40 -13.04 38.34
CA LYS A 24 12.16 -13.62 37.82
C LYS A 24 11.22 -12.54 37.30
N PHE A 25 10.39 -12.89 36.33
CA PHE A 25 9.48 -11.96 35.69
C PHE A 25 8.06 -12.54 35.60
N ASP A 26 7.11 -11.84 36.20
CA ASP A 26 5.71 -12.23 36.22
C ASP A 26 4.89 -11.24 35.39
N LEU A 27 4.06 -11.77 34.48
CA LEU A 27 3.28 -10.97 33.55
C LEU A 27 1.82 -11.43 33.54
N VAL A 28 0.90 -10.47 33.62
CA VAL A 28 -0.50 -10.66 33.26
C VAL A 28 -0.84 -9.70 32.14
N THR A 29 -1.46 -10.20 31.08
CA THR A 29 -1.92 -9.35 29.98
C THR A 29 -3.14 -9.95 29.30
N GLY A 30 -4.06 -9.10 28.85
CA GLY A 30 -5.26 -9.55 28.17
C GLY A 30 -5.05 -9.82 26.68
N TYR A 31 -4.23 -8.98 26.04
CA TYR A 31 -3.84 -9.15 24.65
C TYR A 31 -2.33 -9.09 24.54
N PHE A 32 -1.79 -9.79 23.55
CA PHE A 32 -0.39 -9.67 23.20
C PHE A 32 -0.20 -9.82 21.69
N THR A 33 0.90 -9.26 21.19
CA THR A 33 1.35 -9.47 19.81
C THR A 33 2.64 -10.27 19.79
N ILE A 34 2.91 -10.88 18.64
CA ILE A 34 4.15 -11.67 18.42
C ILE A 34 5.37 -10.75 18.49
N GLY A 35 5.27 -9.53 17.94
CA GLY A 35 6.34 -8.53 17.99
C GLY A 35 6.74 -8.16 19.41
N ALA A 36 5.77 -7.98 20.31
CA ALA A 36 6.06 -7.65 21.71
C ALA A 36 6.63 -8.84 22.51
N LEU A 37 6.16 -10.07 22.25
CA LEU A 37 6.78 -11.28 22.82
C LEU A 37 8.24 -11.44 22.37
N ALA A 38 8.50 -11.28 21.08
CA ALA A 38 9.85 -11.35 20.53
C ALA A 38 10.75 -10.24 21.08
N TRP A 39 10.20 -9.04 21.28
CA TRP A 39 10.93 -7.95 21.95
C TRP A 39 11.27 -8.30 23.39
N LEU A 40 10.31 -8.83 24.17
CA LEU A 40 10.55 -9.24 25.56
C LEU A 40 11.67 -10.28 25.64
N SER A 41 11.65 -11.28 24.74
CA SER A 41 12.73 -12.25 24.59
C SER A 41 14.09 -11.55 24.40
N ARG A 42 14.21 -10.71 23.38
CA ARG A 42 15.48 -10.06 23.03
C ARG A 42 16.02 -9.15 24.12
N GLN A 43 15.15 -8.53 24.93
CA GLN A 43 15.59 -7.54 25.91
C GLN A 43 15.98 -8.14 27.26
N VAL A 44 15.22 -9.12 27.75
CA VAL A 44 15.37 -9.57 29.15
C VAL A 44 15.57 -11.07 29.29
N ASN A 45 15.46 -11.87 28.22
CA ASN A 45 15.52 -13.33 28.34
C ASN A 45 16.82 -13.82 28.97
N ASP A 46 17.98 -13.23 28.66
CA ASP A 46 19.26 -13.69 29.21
C ASP A 46 19.41 -13.42 30.71
N LYS A 47 18.66 -12.45 31.25
CA LYS A 47 18.69 -12.07 32.68
C LYS A 47 17.69 -12.85 33.52
N ILE A 48 16.59 -13.31 32.92
CA ILE A 48 15.47 -13.89 33.66
C ILE A 48 15.60 -15.41 33.79
N SER A 49 15.54 -15.90 35.03
CA SER A 49 15.56 -17.32 35.37
C SER A 49 14.22 -18.00 35.17
N ASP A 50 13.11 -17.28 35.43
CA ASP A 50 11.74 -17.80 35.37
C ASP A 50 10.78 -16.72 34.87
N PHE A 51 10.02 -17.03 33.82
CA PHE A 51 8.89 -16.23 33.37
C PHE A 51 7.58 -16.93 33.73
N ARG A 52 6.66 -16.21 34.39
CA ARG A 52 5.29 -16.68 34.61
C ARG A 52 4.31 -15.75 33.90
N LEU A 53 3.71 -16.26 32.83
CA LEU A 53 2.84 -15.49 31.95
C LEU A 53 1.39 -15.97 32.13
N VAL A 54 0.50 -15.07 32.51
CA VAL A 54 -0.95 -15.26 32.40
C VAL A 54 -1.43 -14.46 31.20
N LEU A 55 -1.75 -15.18 30.12
CA LEU A 55 -2.10 -14.60 28.84
C LEU A 55 -3.61 -14.76 28.59
N GLY A 56 -4.26 -13.68 28.20
CA GLY A 56 -5.65 -13.69 27.79
C GLY A 56 -5.89 -14.57 26.56
N ASP A 57 -7.13 -15.00 26.42
CA ASP A 57 -7.57 -15.87 25.34
C ASP A 57 -7.78 -15.08 24.05
N ILE A 58 -6.76 -15.04 23.20
CA ILE A 58 -6.79 -14.32 21.92
C ILE A 58 -7.71 -15.00 20.89
N VAL A 59 -8.10 -16.27 21.10
CA VAL A 59 -8.60 -17.12 20.00
C VAL A 59 -10.09 -17.48 20.10
N ASN A 60 -10.78 -17.20 21.21
CA ASN A 60 -12.12 -17.75 21.45
C ASN A 60 -13.27 -16.74 21.52
N VAL A 61 -13.03 -15.48 21.15
CA VAL A 61 -14.10 -14.46 21.09
C VAL A 61 -14.08 -13.77 19.74
N ASP A 62 -14.39 -14.52 18.68
CA ASP A 62 -15.36 -14.15 17.65
C ASP A 62 -15.44 -15.23 16.57
N LEU A 63 -16.67 -15.50 16.13
CA LEU A 63 -17.12 -16.57 15.22
C LEU A 63 -16.64 -16.40 13.75
N GLU A 64 -15.46 -15.83 13.52
CA GLU A 64 -14.87 -15.68 12.18
C GLU A 64 -13.46 -16.28 12.18
N GLU A 65 -13.26 -17.36 11.41
CA GLU A 65 -12.04 -18.19 11.34
C GLU A 65 -10.73 -17.44 10.98
N ASN A 66 -10.78 -16.11 10.76
CA ASN A 66 -9.64 -15.29 10.30
C ASN A 66 -9.07 -14.30 11.34
N ARG A 67 -9.73 -14.05 12.48
CA ARG A 67 -9.29 -12.99 13.42
C ARG A 67 -8.02 -13.23 14.24
N PRO A 68 -7.60 -14.46 14.61
CA PRO A 68 -6.42 -14.63 15.47
C PRO A 68 -5.13 -14.10 14.82
N LEU A 69 -5.01 -14.29 13.50
CA LEU A 69 -3.87 -13.82 12.72
C LEU A 69 -3.86 -12.30 12.54
N ASP A 70 -5.03 -11.68 12.37
CA ASP A 70 -5.19 -10.23 12.27
C ASP A 70 -4.97 -9.52 13.62
N LEU A 71 -5.37 -10.15 14.74
CA LEU A 71 -5.12 -9.62 16.10
C LEU A 71 -3.64 -9.73 16.50
N LEU A 72 -2.92 -10.72 15.99
CA LEU A 72 -1.48 -10.89 16.21
C LEU A 72 -0.63 -9.99 15.29
N ASN A 73 -1.22 -9.47 14.21
CA ASN A 73 -0.56 -8.62 13.21
C ASN A 73 -1.25 -7.26 13.09
N GLU A 74 -0.73 -6.26 13.79
CA GLU A 74 -1.20 -4.87 13.66
C GLU A 74 -0.88 -4.21 12.29
N ASN A 75 -0.24 -4.89 11.32
CA ASN A 75 0.25 -4.25 10.09
C ASN A 75 0.18 -5.14 8.84
N ILE A 76 -0.40 -4.62 7.75
CA ILE A 76 -0.68 -5.33 6.47
C ILE A 76 0.35 -4.97 5.38
N SER A 77 1.53 -4.45 5.73
CA SER A 77 2.56 -4.11 4.73
C SER A 77 3.41 -5.32 4.31
N ILE A 78 3.92 -5.32 3.07
CA ILE A 78 4.82 -6.38 2.55
C ILE A 78 6.10 -6.50 3.40
N GLU A 79 6.64 -5.37 3.86
CA GLU A 79 7.79 -5.34 4.75
C GLU A 79 7.49 -5.93 6.13
N ALA A 80 6.28 -5.67 6.67
CA ALA A 80 5.83 -6.28 7.92
C ALA A 80 5.68 -7.79 7.75
N ALA A 81 5.10 -8.27 6.64
CA ALA A 81 4.98 -9.70 6.33
C ALA A 81 6.34 -10.41 6.24
N LEU A 82 7.37 -9.76 5.67
CA LEU A 82 8.73 -10.31 5.61
C LEU A 82 9.41 -10.35 6.99
N LYS A 83 9.24 -9.32 7.83
CA LYS A 83 9.75 -9.29 9.21
C LYS A 83 9.00 -10.25 10.14
N LEU A 84 7.73 -10.52 9.84
CA LEU A 84 6.87 -11.34 10.67
C LEU A 84 7.39 -12.77 10.82
N ASN A 85 8.00 -13.34 9.77
CA ASN A 85 8.58 -14.68 9.81
C ASN A 85 9.68 -14.79 10.89
N SER A 86 10.67 -13.88 10.85
CA SER A 86 11.77 -13.90 11.83
C SER A 86 11.32 -13.56 13.24
N VAL A 87 10.37 -12.64 13.38
CA VAL A 87 9.76 -12.26 14.67
C VAL A 87 8.94 -13.41 15.26
N SER A 88 8.20 -14.15 14.44
CA SER A 88 7.44 -15.33 14.86
C SER A 88 8.36 -16.46 15.33
N GLN A 89 9.46 -16.71 14.63
CA GLN A 89 10.44 -17.71 15.03
C GLN A 89 11.08 -17.38 16.39
N GLU A 90 11.39 -16.10 16.62
CA GLU A 90 11.91 -15.61 17.91
C GLU A 90 10.90 -15.85 19.04
N ALA A 91 9.64 -15.46 18.85
CA ALA A 91 8.59 -15.65 19.86
C ALA A 91 8.35 -17.15 20.15
N VAL A 92 8.37 -18.01 19.13
CA VAL A 92 8.26 -19.47 19.29
C VAL A 92 9.45 -20.02 20.07
N ASN A 93 10.68 -19.60 19.75
CA ASN A 93 11.88 -20.03 20.46
C ASN A 93 11.86 -19.58 21.92
N PHE A 94 11.38 -18.36 22.19
CA PHE A 94 11.17 -17.86 23.55
C PHE A 94 10.17 -18.73 24.31
N LEU A 95 8.97 -18.94 23.75
CA LEU A 95 7.95 -19.76 24.37
C LEU A 95 8.44 -21.20 24.59
N LYS A 96 9.20 -21.81 23.68
CA LYS A 96 9.68 -23.20 23.84
C LYS A 96 10.60 -23.43 25.06
N GLN A 97 11.17 -22.39 25.64
CA GLN A 97 12.07 -22.53 26.80
C GLN A 97 11.31 -23.04 28.04
N ASP A 98 11.95 -23.93 28.80
CA ASP A 98 11.37 -24.52 30.02
C ASP A 98 11.12 -23.47 31.10
N LYS A 99 11.96 -22.44 31.14
CA LYS A 99 11.81 -21.30 32.06
C LYS A 99 10.63 -20.39 31.74
N VAL A 100 9.93 -20.57 30.62
CA VAL A 100 8.76 -19.77 30.24
C VAL A 100 7.50 -20.55 30.53
N LEU A 101 6.80 -20.21 31.61
CA LEU A 101 5.54 -20.83 31.99
C LEU A 101 4.38 -19.95 31.51
N ALA A 102 3.40 -20.56 30.82
CA ALA A 102 2.23 -19.85 30.30
C ALA A 102 0.93 -20.51 30.78
N LYS A 103 0.04 -19.70 31.34
CA LYS A 103 -1.32 -20.08 31.72
C LYS A 103 -2.31 -19.19 31.00
N THR A 104 -3.47 -19.77 30.68
CA THR A 104 -4.64 -19.01 30.24
C THR A 104 -5.67 -18.92 31.37
N LEU A 105 -6.64 -18.01 31.24
CA LEU A 105 -7.73 -17.86 32.18
C LEU A 105 -9.03 -18.32 31.48
N GLU A 106 -9.58 -19.47 31.88
CA GLU A 106 -10.86 -19.97 31.36
C GLU A 106 -11.81 -20.30 32.54
N PRO A 107 -13.12 -20.05 32.42
CA PRO A 107 -13.83 -19.39 31.31
C PRO A 107 -13.79 -17.85 31.37
N ASN A 108 -13.04 -17.27 32.33
CA ASN A 108 -13.04 -15.83 32.57
C ASN A 108 -12.05 -15.10 31.66
N PHE A 109 -12.48 -14.00 31.05
CA PHE A 109 -11.55 -13.15 30.31
C PHE A 109 -10.64 -12.33 31.24
N CYS A 110 -9.32 -12.44 31.06
CA CYS A 110 -8.34 -11.68 31.83
C CYS A 110 -8.08 -10.32 31.17
N HIS A 111 -8.68 -9.24 31.67
CA HIS A 111 -8.43 -7.88 31.16
C HIS A 111 -7.33 -7.13 31.92
N ALA A 112 -6.72 -7.73 32.95
CA ALA A 112 -5.68 -7.09 33.75
C ALA A 112 -4.35 -6.98 33.00
N LYS A 113 -3.57 -5.94 33.30
CA LYS A 113 -2.21 -5.75 32.78
C LYS A 113 -1.28 -5.40 33.93
N ASN A 114 -0.32 -6.28 34.18
CA ASN A 114 0.62 -6.12 35.27
C ASN A 114 1.95 -6.79 34.92
N TYR A 115 3.05 -6.06 35.06
CA TYR A 115 4.42 -6.52 34.86
C TYR A 115 5.13 -6.43 36.21
N LEU A 116 5.65 -7.54 36.70
CA LEU A 116 6.30 -7.63 38.01
C LEU A 116 7.69 -8.24 37.84
N PHE A 117 8.68 -7.62 38.48
CA PHE A 117 10.05 -8.13 38.49
C PHE A 117 10.49 -8.44 39.92
N HIS A 118 11.18 -9.57 40.05
CA HIS A 118 11.72 -10.10 41.30
C HIS A 118 13.23 -10.33 41.13
N PRO A 119 14.10 -9.51 41.74
CA PRO A 119 15.54 -9.66 41.56
C PRO A 119 16.07 -10.95 42.21
N ALA A 120 17.10 -11.55 41.62
CA ALA A 120 17.73 -12.78 42.12
C ALA A 120 18.44 -12.57 43.46
N LYS A 121 19.04 -11.39 43.63
CA LYS A 121 19.49 -10.89 44.93
C LYS A 121 18.31 -10.13 45.54
N ASP A 122 17.93 -10.47 46.76
CA ASP A 122 16.79 -9.84 47.45
C ASP A 122 17.12 -8.40 47.90
N ASP A 123 17.47 -7.54 46.95
CA ASP A 123 17.62 -6.09 47.13
C ASP A 123 16.28 -5.43 46.85
N ASP A 124 15.73 -4.77 47.87
CA ASP A 124 14.44 -4.12 47.77
C ASP A 124 14.41 -3.03 46.69
N ARG A 125 15.55 -2.43 46.33
CA ARG A 125 15.64 -1.33 45.36
C ARG A 125 15.43 -1.79 43.92
N ASP A 126 15.72 -3.05 43.63
CA ASP A 126 15.69 -3.62 42.28
C ASP A 126 14.33 -4.23 41.94
N LYS A 127 13.45 -4.41 42.93
CA LYS A 127 12.04 -4.79 42.73
C LYS A 127 11.31 -3.68 41.99
N TYR A 128 10.47 -4.02 41.03
CA TYR A 128 9.58 -3.04 40.40
C TYR A 128 8.27 -3.66 39.92
N PHE A 129 7.27 -2.81 39.70
CA PHE A 129 6.05 -3.16 38.99
C PHE A 129 5.72 -2.13 37.91
N VAL A 130 4.93 -2.54 36.92
CA VAL A 130 4.19 -1.68 36.00
C VAL A 130 2.76 -2.17 35.93
N SER A 131 1.79 -1.34 36.27
CA SER A 131 0.36 -1.70 36.27
C SER A 131 -0.46 -0.58 35.63
N GLY A 132 -1.40 -0.93 34.75
CA GLY A 132 -2.16 0.08 33.99
C GLY A 132 -2.98 -0.51 32.84
N SER A 133 -3.12 0.29 31.77
CA SER A 133 -3.90 -0.09 30.59
C SER A 133 -3.10 -0.90 29.55
N SER A 134 -1.77 -0.91 29.62
CA SER A 134 -0.91 -1.36 28.51
C SER A 134 -0.76 -2.88 28.40
N ASN A 135 -1.37 -3.42 27.34
CA ASN A 135 -1.17 -4.81 26.91
C ASN A 135 0.27 -5.07 26.43
N LEU A 136 0.68 -6.33 26.39
CA LEU A 136 1.97 -6.74 25.80
C LEU A 136 1.87 -6.72 24.26
N THR A 137 1.67 -5.53 23.70
CA THR A 137 1.56 -5.26 22.25
C THR A 137 2.56 -4.17 21.89
N GLU A 138 3.05 -4.09 20.63
CA GLU A 138 4.03 -3.05 20.29
C GLU A 138 3.50 -1.64 20.52
N ALA A 139 2.19 -1.42 20.30
CA ALA A 139 1.50 -0.19 20.64
C ALA A 139 1.45 0.05 22.15
N GLY A 140 0.99 -0.96 22.92
CA GLY A 140 0.77 -0.84 24.37
C GLY A 140 2.06 -0.57 25.14
N ILE A 141 3.16 -1.26 24.82
CA ILE A 141 4.42 -1.02 25.53
C ILE A 141 5.20 0.21 25.02
N GLY A 142 4.73 0.84 23.92
CA GLY A 142 5.28 2.08 23.36
C GLY A 142 6.38 1.92 22.28
N LEU A 143 6.55 0.74 21.70
CA LEU A 143 7.51 0.49 20.60
C LEU A 143 7.09 1.14 19.28
N LYS A 144 5.78 1.35 19.08
CA LYS A 144 5.21 2.07 17.94
C LYS A 144 4.41 3.25 18.43
N HIS A 145 4.39 4.33 17.64
CA HIS A 145 3.47 5.42 17.87
C HIS A 145 2.09 5.01 17.35
N THR A 146 1.07 5.16 18.19
CA THR A 146 -0.33 4.83 17.87
C THR A 146 -1.24 5.87 18.49
N ASN A 147 -2.50 5.93 18.04
CA ASN A 147 -3.51 6.83 18.61
C ASN A 147 -4.11 6.32 19.94
N ASN A 148 -3.70 5.15 20.43
CA ASN A 148 -4.15 4.64 21.72
C ASN A 148 -3.42 5.40 22.81
N VAL A 149 -4.17 6.06 23.71
CA VAL A 149 -3.61 6.70 24.90
C VAL A 149 -3.49 5.65 26.00
N GLU A 150 -2.28 5.47 26.53
CA GLU A 150 -1.97 4.47 27.55
C GLU A 150 -1.57 5.13 28.88
N LEU A 151 -2.11 4.64 29.99
CA LEU A 151 -1.78 5.13 31.32
C LEU A 151 -1.34 3.99 32.22
N ASN A 152 -0.10 4.08 32.72
CA ASN A 152 0.45 3.11 33.66
C ASN A 152 1.11 3.79 34.84
N ILE A 153 1.12 3.08 35.97
CA ILE A 153 1.90 3.41 37.15
C ILE A 153 3.05 2.41 37.25
N ALA A 154 4.26 2.91 37.41
CA ALA A 154 5.45 2.13 37.66
C ALA A 154 6.25 2.68 38.83
N GLU A 155 6.76 1.79 39.67
CA GLU A 155 7.58 2.17 40.83
C GLU A 155 8.62 1.09 41.09
N THR A 156 9.78 1.51 41.61
CA THR A 156 10.81 0.61 42.14
C THR A 156 10.72 0.56 43.67
N GLY A 157 11.14 -0.53 44.29
CA GLY A 157 11.07 -0.71 45.73
C GLY A 157 10.15 -1.84 46.18
N ASN A 158 10.34 -2.28 47.42
CA ASN A 158 9.48 -3.23 48.11
C ASN A 158 8.34 -2.56 48.90
N ASN A 159 7.66 -1.60 48.25
CA ASN A 159 6.59 -0.83 48.88
C ASN A 159 5.30 -1.69 49.07
N ASN A 160 4.29 -1.14 49.74
CA ASN A 160 3.04 -1.87 49.97
C ASN A 160 2.31 -2.22 48.66
N GLN A 161 2.35 -1.35 47.65
CA GLN A 161 1.70 -1.59 46.36
C GLN A 161 2.32 -2.78 45.63
N TYR A 162 3.65 -2.87 45.61
CA TYR A 162 4.38 -4.01 45.05
C TYR A 162 3.96 -5.30 45.75
N LYS A 163 3.96 -5.33 47.09
CA LYS A 163 3.54 -6.50 47.87
C LYS A 163 2.10 -6.92 47.58
N GLU A 164 1.19 -5.96 47.44
CA GLU A 164 -0.21 -6.22 47.07
C GLU A 164 -0.34 -6.80 45.65
N LEU A 165 0.40 -6.27 44.68
CA LEU A 165 0.40 -6.77 43.31
C LEU A 165 1.01 -8.17 43.21
N VAL A 166 2.07 -8.45 43.97
CA VAL A 166 2.67 -9.79 44.07
C VAL A 166 1.68 -10.76 44.69
N TYR A 167 1.04 -10.39 45.81
CA TYR A 167 0.01 -11.22 46.43
C TYR A 167 -1.16 -11.49 45.48
N TRP A 168 -1.61 -10.47 44.75
CA TRP A 168 -2.66 -10.60 43.74
C TRP A 168 -2.24 -11.55 42.61
N PHE A 169 -1.01 -11.42 42.11
CA PHE A 169 -0.48 -12.29 41.07
C PHE A 169 -0.41 -13.74 41.53
N GLU A 170 0.15 -14.01 42.71
CA GLU A 170 0.22 -15.37 43.27
C GLU A 170 -1.19 -15.96 43.46
N SER A 171 -2.11 -15.15 43.96
CA SER A 171 -3.52 -15.54 44.11
C SER A 171 -4.17 -15.87 42.77
N LEU A 172 -3.85 -15.12 41.70
CA LEU A 172 -4.31 -15.42 40.35
C LEU A 172 -3.65 -16.68 39.79
N TRP A 173 -2.34 -16.85 40.00
CA TRP A 173 -1.53 -17.94 39.44
C TRP A 173 -1.98 -19.31 39.95
N VAL A 174 -2.43 -19.41 41.21
CA VAL A 174 -2.91 -20.66 41.80
C VAL A 174 -4.40 -20.92 41.61
N LYS A 175 -5.17 -19.96 41.04
CA LYS A 175 -6.60 -20.15 40.82
C LYS A 175 -6.86 -21.33 39.89
N PRO A 176 -7.91 -22.15 40.14
CA PRO A 176 -8.29 -23.24 39.23
C PRO A 176 -8.57 -22.78 37.80
N GLN A 177 -9.05 -21.54 37.63
CA GLN A 177 -9.31 -20.93 36.32
C GLN A 177 -8.03 -20.56 35.56
N ALA A 178 -6.91 -20.36 36.26
CA ALA A 178 -5.61 -20.07 35.67
C ALA A 178 -4.85 -21.39 35.45
N HIS A 179 -5.04 -21.99 34.28
CA HIS A 179 -4.54 -23.32 33.98
C HIS A 179 -3.75 -23.38 32.67
N THR A 180 -3.01 -24.48 32.51
CA THR A 180 -2.21 -24.78 31.32
C THR A 180 -3.01 -25.49 30.24
N ASP A 181 -4.28 -25.82 30.48
CA ASP A 181 -5.16 -26.38 29.46
C ASP A 181 -5.86 -25.27 28.67
N LYS A 182 -6.18 -25.53 27.41
CA LYS A 182 -6.98 -24.68 26.53
C LYS A 182 -8.17 -25.47 26.05
N THR A 183 -9.37 -24.92 26.19
CA THR A 183 -10.60 -25.55 25.70
C THR A 183 -10.87 -25.13 24.26
N ILE A 184 -10.84 -26.09 23.33
CA ILE A 184 -11.25 -25.89 21.92
C ILE A 184 -12.68 -26.39 21.77
N ILE A 185 -13.54 -25.57 21.16
CA ILE A 185 -14.91 -25.90 20.80
C ILE A 185 -14.94 -26.19 19.29
N HIS A 186 -15.25 -27.43 18.92
CA HIS A 186 -15.34 -27.86 17.52
C HIS A 186 -16.70 -27.48 16.91
N LYS A 187 -16.79 -27.44 15.57
CA LYS A 187 -18.03 -27.11 14.83
C LYS A 187 -19.21 -28.04 15.15
N ASP A 188 -18.92 -29.25 15.61
CA ASP A 188 -19.91 -30.25 16.04
C ASP A 188 -20.31 -30.12 17.52
N GLY A 189 -19.83 -29.07 18.22
CA GLY A 189 -20.11 -28.81 19.63
C GLY A 189 -19.26 -29.64 20.61
N LYS A 190 -18.31 -30.47 20.13
CA LYS A 190 -17.40 -31.20 21.03
C LYS A 190 -16.36 -30.27 21.63
N HIS A 191 -15.98 -30.54 22.88
CA HIS A 191 -14.93 -29.82 23.58
C HIS A 191 -13.70 -30.70 23.72
N THR A 192 -12.53 -30.19 23.36
CA THR A 192 -11.24 -30.86 23.59
C THR A 192 -10.31 -29.96 24.38
N LYS A 193 -9.62 -30.53 25.37
CA LYS A 193 -8.57 -29.84 26.12
C LYS A 193 -7.21 -30.17 25.55
N ILE A 194 -6.41 -29.14 25.32
CA ILE A 194 -5.01 -29.27 24.89
C ILE A 194 -4.12 -28.37 25.72
N ASP A 195 -2.81 -28.62 25.74
CA ASP A 195 -1.87 -27.73 26.41
C ASP A 195 -1.86 -26.35 25.74
N PHE A 196 -2.14 -25.31 26.52
CA PHE A 196 -2.26 -23.91 26.08
C PHE A 196 -0.96 -23.39 25.48
N LYS A 197 0.19 -23.72 26.08
CA LYS A 197 1.49 -23.28 25.60
C LYS A 197 1.80 -23.90 24.23
N LYS A 198 1.55 -25.20 24.07
CA LYS A 198 1.67 -25.91 22.78
C LYS A 198 0.68 -25.39 21.75
N TYR A 199 -0.55 -25.11 22.17
CA TYR A 199 -1.56 -24.49 21.30
C TYR A 199 -1.08 -23.16 20.75
N LEU A 200 -0.65 -22.26 21.63
CA LEU A 200 -0.16 -20.94 21.25
C LEU A 200 1.04 -21.02 20.30
N ILE A 201 2.00 -21.91 20.58
CA ILE A 201 3.13 -22.16 19.68
C ILE A 201 2.62 -22.60 18.30
N GLY A 202 1.68 -23.55 18.25
CA GLY A 202 1.11 -24.03 17.00
C GLY A 202 0.39 -22.95 16.19
N GLU A 203 -0.34 -22.04 16.85
CA GLU A 203 -0.98 -20.91 16.18
C GLU A 203 0.03 -19.93 15.59
N ILE A 204 1.11 -19.62 16.33
CA ILE A 204 2.19 -18.73 15.82
C ILE A 204 2.98 -19.42 14.68
N GLU A 205 3.21 -20.73 14.76
CA GLU A 205 3.93 -21.50 13.73
C GLU A 205 3.19 -21.50 12.37
N LYS A 206 1.85 -21.35 12.36
CA LYS A 206 1.08 -21.25 11.11
C LYS A 206 1.48 -20.07 10.22
N ILE A 207 2.00 -18.99 10.82
CA ILE A 207 2.32 -17.73 10.13
C ILE A 207 3.47 -17.88 9.14
N PHE A 208 4.41 -18.79 9.41
CA PHE A 208 5.58 -18.99 8.55
C PHE A 208 5.59 -20.36 7.86
N ILE A 209 4.45 -21.04 7.81
CA ILE A 209 4.28 -22.20 6.93
C ILE A 209 4.61 -21.76 5.51
N LYS A 210 5.65 -22.38 4.93
CA LYS A 210 6.04 -22.15 3.54
C LYS A 210 5.12 -22.94 2.63
N TYR A 211 4.13 -22.26 2.06
CA TYR A 211 3.35 -22.82 0.97
C TYR A 211 4.14 -22.75 -0.33
N THR A 212 4.18 -23.86 -1.07
CA THR A 212 4.67 -23.88 -2.45
C THR A 212 3.73 -23.07 -3.35
N PRO A 213 4.22 -22.50 -4.48
CA PRO A 213 3.35 -21.82 -5.45
C PRO A 213 2.17 -22.68 -5.90
N ARG A 214 2.37 -24.00 -5.96
CA ARG A 214 1.33 -24.99 -6.28
C ARG A 214 0.25 -25.07 -5.21
N GLU A 215 0.62 -25.11 -3.93
CA GLU A 215 -0.34 -25.13 -2.82
C GLU A 215 -1.13 -23.83 -2.73
N ILE A 216 -0.48 -22.68 -2.94
CA ILE A 216 -1.16 -21.38 -3.01
C ILE A 216 -2.17 -21.38 -4.16
N TYR A 217 -1.76 -21.82 -5.35
CA TYR A 217 -2.64 -21.94 -6.51
C TYR A 217 -3.85 -22.83 -6.21
N TYR A 218 -3.65 -24.00 -5.60
CA TYR A 218 -4.76 -24.87 -5.22
C TYR A 218 -5.65 -24.29 -4.13
N LYS A 219 -5.10 -23.59 -3.13
CA LYS A 219 -5.89 -22.91 -2.12
C LYS A 219 -6.78 -21.84 -2.75
N ILE A 220 -6.24 -21.04 -3.68
CA ILE A 220 -7.03 -20.04 -4.43
C ILE A 220 -8.14 -20.72 -5.23
N LEU A 221 -7.83 -21.80 -5.96
CA LEU A 221 -8.86 -22.54 -6.70
C LEU A 221 -9.92 -23.12 -5.77
N PHE A 222 -9.53 -23.63 -4.60
CA PHE A 222 -10.46 -24.17 -3.63
C PHE A 222 -11.35 -23.07 -3.02
N GLU A 223 -10.82 -21.89 -2.71
CA GLU A 223 -11.66 -20.78 -2.23
C GLU A 223 -12.64 -20.30 -3.30
N LEU A 224 -12.22 -20.26 -4.57
CA LEU A 224 -13.07 -19.81 -5.67
C LEU A 224 -14.13 -20.85 -6.07
N PHE A 225 -13.80 -22.14 -6.03
CA PHE A 225 -14.61 -23.22 -6.64
C PHE A 225 -14.97 -24.36 -5.69
N GLY A 226 -14.36 -24.45 -4.51
CA GLY A 226 -14.49 -25.58 -3.57
C GLY A 226 -15.92 -25.77 -3.05
N ASN A 227 -16.62 -24.68 -2.73
CA ASN A 227 -18.02 -24.75 -2.31
C ASN A 227 -18.92 -25.34 -3.41
N GLN A 228 -18.64 -25.04 -4.69
CA GLN A 228 -19.39 -25.60 -5.82
C GLN A 228 -19.12 -27.10 -5.93
N LEU A 229 -17.88 -27.55 -5.76
CA LEU A 229 -17.52 -28.98 -5.79
C LEU A 229 -18.20 -29.77 -4.67
N LEU A 230 -18.31 -29.19 -3.46
CA LEU A 230 -18.92 -29.84 -2.29
C LEU A 230 -20.46 -29.90 -2.34
N GLU A 231 -21.10 -28.90 -2.94
CA GLU A 231 -22.55 -28.91 -3.22
C GLU A 231 -22.92 -29.97 -4.28
N GLU A 232 -21.99 -30.29 -5.20
CA GLU A 232 -22.22 -31.16 -6.35
C GLU A 232 -22.25 -32.65 -6.04
N GLU A 233 -21.43 -33.14 -5.09
CA GLU A 233 -21.43 -34.58 -4.71
C GLU A 233 -22.73 -34.99 -4.00
N ASN A 234 -23.48 -34.03 -3.43
CA ASN A 234 -24.58 -34.29 -2.50
C ASN A 234 -25.98 -34.18 -3.10
N ASN A 235 -26.16 -34.13 -4.44
CA ASN A 235 -27.47 -34.09 -5.08
C ASN A 235 -27.80 -35.39 -5.88
N PRO A 236 -28.47 -36.38 -5.26
CA PRO A 236 -28.80 -37.67 -5.89
C PRO A 236 -29.70 -37.55 -7.13
N GLU A 237 -30.60 -36.56 -7.13
CA GLU A 237 -31.55 -36.34 -8.22
C GLU A 237 -30.85 -35.79 -9.45
N PHE A 238 -29.94 -34.84 -9.27
CA PHE A 238 -29.10 -34.31 -10.33
C PHE A 238 -28.26 -35.41 -10.99
N ASN A 239 -27.61 -36.26 -10.18
CA ASN A 239 -26.80 -37.38 -10.69
C ASN A 239 -27.62 -38.39 -11.51
N ARG A 240 -28.86 -38.69 -11.10
CA ARG A 240 -29.77 -39.55 -11.88
C ARG A 240 -30.18 -38.92 -13.21
N GLN A 241 -30.40 -37.61 -13.24
CA GLN A 241 -30.78 -36.88 -14.45
C GLN A 241 -29.60 -36.78 -15.44
N ILE A 242 -28.38 -36.58 -14.94
CA ILE A 242 -27.15 -36.59 -15.75
C ILE A 242 -26.91 -37.96 -16.39
N GLY A 243 -27.09 -39.06 -15.66
CA GLY A 243 -26.89 -40.41 -16.22
C GLY A 243 -27.76 -40.71 -17.46
N ARG A 244 -28.94 -40.09 -17.58
CA ARG A 244 -29.77 -40.21 -18.80
C ARG A 244 -29.19 -39.45 -19.99
N LEU A 245 -28.55 -38.31 -19.73
CA LEU A 245 -27.87 -37.52 -20.75
C LEU A 245 -26.58 -38.22 -21.22
N GLU A 246 -25.83 -38.82 -20.31
CA GLU A 246 -24.59 -39.56 -20.61
C GLU A 246 -24.81 -40.72 -21.57
N ASN A 247 -25.97 -41.36 -21.52
CA ASN A 247 -26.37 -42.43 -22.44
C ASN A 247 -26.82 -41.92 -23.82
N SER A 248 -26.88 -40.60 -24.04
CA SER A 248 -27.31 -40.04 -25.33
C SER A 248 -26.17 -40.02 -26.36
N VAL A 249 -26.52 -40.21 -27.63
CA VAL A 249 -25.56 -40.13 -28.75
C VAL A 249 -24.88 -38.75 -28.80
N ILE A 250 -25.64 -37.69 -28.51
CA ILE A 250 -25.15 -36.31 -28.50
C ILE A 250 -24.08 -36.08 -27.42
N TYR A 251 -24.26 -36.61 -26.21
CA TYR A 251 -23.28 -36.43 -25.13
C TYR A 251 -22.00 -37.23 -25.38
N ASN A 252 -22.11 -38.42 -25.95
CA ASN A 252 -20.96 -39.26 -26.30
C ASN A 252 -20.16 -38.74 -27.50
N ALA A 253 -20.75 -37.87 -28.33
CA ALA A 253 -20.06 -37.18 -29.41
C ALA A 253 -19.23 -35.97 -28.94
N LEU A 254 -19.38 -35.53 -27.69
CA LEU A 254 -18.64 -34.39 -27.13
C LEU A 254 -17.23 -34.78 -26.70
N TYR A 255 -16.28 -33.85 -26.85
CA TYR A 255 -14.98 -33.96 -26.20
C TYR A 255 -15.10 -33.82 -24.68
N GLU A 256 -14.14 -34.36 -23.93
CA GLU A 256 -14.14 -34.33 -22.45
C GLU A 256 -14.28 -32.92 -21.86
N PHE A 257 -13.66 -31.90 -22.48
CA PHE A 257 -13.81 -30.52 -22.03
C PHE A 257 -15.21 -29.95 -22.31
N GLN A 258 -15.85 -30.35 -23.42
CA GLN A 258 -17.21 -29.93 -23.77
C GLN A 258 -18.23 -30.58 -22.83
N LYS A 259 -18.04 -31.86 -22.47
CA LYS A 259 -18.86 -32.55 -21.46
C LYS A 259 -18.88 -31.77 -20.15
N LYS A 260 -17.71 -31.34 -19.66
CA LYS A 260 -17.60 -30.48 -18.46
C LYS A 260 -18.33 -29.14 -18.63
N GLY A 261 -18.18 -28.49 -19.79
CA GLY A 261 -18.91 -27.26 -20.11
C GLY A 261 -20.43 -27.43 -20.09
N VAL A 262 -20.94 -28.51 -20.68
CA VAL A 262 -22.39 -28.84 -20.70
C VAL A 262 -22.92 -29.05 -19.29
N LEU A 263 -22.21 -29.80 -18.45
CA LEU A 263 -22.60 -30.00 -17.05
C LEU A 263 -22.67 -28.67 -16.29
N SER A 264 -21.68 -27.79 -16.48
CA SER A 264 -21.65 -26.46 -15.88
C SER A 264 -22.84 -25.58 -16.34
N LEU A 265 -23.15 -25.58 -17.65
CA LEU A 265 -24.30 -24.84 -18.19
C LEU A 265 -25.63 -25.32 -17.60
N ILE A 266 -25.83 -26.64 -17.51
CA ILE A 266 -27.05 -27.21 -16.92
C ILE A 266 -27.20 -26.76 -15.46
N LYS A 267 -26.12 -26.83 -14.67
CA LYS A 267 -26.11 -26.38 -13.27
C LYS A 267 -26.46 -24.90 -13.15
N MET A 268 -25.83 -24.04 -13.94
CA MET A 268 -26.13 -22.61 -13.96
C MET A 268 -27.58 -22.33 -14.36
N LEU A 269 -28.12 -23.05 -15.36
CA LEU A 269 -29.52 -22.91 -15.76
C LEU A 269 -30.49 -23.33 -14.65
N GLN A 270 -30.17 -24.36 -13.87
CA GLN A 270 -31.00 -24.78 -12.74
C GLN A 270 -30.92 -23.81 -11.55
N LYS A 271 -29.73 -23.25 -11.27
CA LYS A 271 -29.52 -22.33 -10.14
C LYS A 271 -30.02 -20.91 -10.43
N CYS A 272 -29.73 -20.40 -11.62
CA CYS A 272 -29.90 -18.99 -11.96
C CYS A 272 -31.01 -18.73 -12.98
N ASN A 273 -31.72 -19.77 -13.45
CA ASN A 273 -32.68 -19.70 -14.57
C ASN A 273 -32.09 -19.07 -15.86
N GLY A 274 -30.77 -19.06 -15.99
CA GLY A 274 -30.06 -18.43 -17.08
C GLY A 274 -28.58 -18.81 -17.07
N SER A 275 -28.00 -19.02 -18.25
CA SER A 275 -26.58 -19.29 -18.41
C SER A 275 -26.12 -18.81 -19.79
N ILE A 276 -24.85 -18.40 -19.87
CA ILE A 276 -24.22 -17.92 -21.10
C ILE A 276 -22.98 -18.78 -21.36
N LEU A 277 -22.94 -19.44 -22.51
CA LEU A 277 -21.74 -20.10 -23.00
C LEU A 277 -20.93 -19.11 -23.86
N ALA A 278 -19.90 -18.51 -23.28
CA ALA A 278 -18.94 -17.69 -24.00
C ALA A 278 -17.71 -18.54 -24.35
N ASP A 279 -17.43 -18.74 -25.64
CA ASP A 279 -16.33 -19.58 -26.11
C ASP A 279 -15.70 -18.97 -27.39
N ALA A 280 -14.41 -19.21 -27.63
CA ALA A 280 -13.68 -18.74 -28.82
C ALA A 280 -14.18 -19.42 -30.11
N VAL A 281 -13.91 -18.81 -31.26
CA VAL A 281 -14.57 -19.18 -32.54
C VAL A 281 -14.26 -20.63 -32.95
N GLY A 282 -15.29 -21.42 -33.29
CA GLY A 282 -15.15 -22.67 -34.05
C GLY A 282 -15.16 -24.02 -33.31
N LEU A 283 -15.29 -24.07 -31.97
CA LEU A 283 -14.97 -25.28 -31.19
C LEU A 283 -16.17 -26.12 -30.67
N GLY A 284 -17.38 -25.96 -31.23
CA GLY A 284 -18.50 -26.87 -30.95
C GLY A 284 -19.61 -26.38 -30.01
N LYS A 285 -19.82 -25.06 -29.90
CA LYS A 285 -20.97 -24.45 -29.19
C LYS A 285 -22.33 -25.05 -29.56
N THR A 286 -22.55 -25.36 -30.84
CA THR A 286 -23.77 -26.00 -31.31
C THR A 286 -23.98 -27.37 -30.66
N TRP A 287 -22.92 -28.19 -30.59
CA TRP A 287 -22.97 -29.51 -29.98
C TRP A 287 -23.18 -29.44 -28.46
N SER A 288 -22.49 -28.52 -27.78
CA SER A 288 -22.72 -28.26 -26.36
C SER A 288 -24.16 -27.80 -26.09
N ALA A 289 -24.68 -26.87 -26.89
CA ALA A 289 -26.06 -26.41 -26.77
C ALA A 289 -27.08 -27.53 -27.03
N LEU A 290 -26.84 -28.39 -28.03
CA LEU A 290 -27.67 -29.56 -28.30
C LEU A 290 -27.70 -30.54 -27.13
N ALA A 291 -26.58 -30.75 -26.43
CA ALA A 291 -26.55 -31.59 -25.24
C ALA A 291 -27.35 -30.99 -24.08
N VAL A 292 -27.26 -29.67 -23.86
CA VAL A 292 -28.08 -28.96 -22.87
C VAL A 292 -29.58 -29.05 -23.24
N ILE A 293 -29.93 -28.83 -24.51
CA ILE A 293 -31.29 -29.00 -25.03
C ILE A 293 -31.78 -30.43 -24.79
N LYS A 294 -30.95 -31.43 -25.10
CA LYS A 294 -31.28 -32.84 -24.92
C LYS A 294 -31.55 -33.17 -23.46
N TYR A 295 -30.77 -32.62 -22.54
CA TYR A 295 -30.99 -32.78 -21.11
C TYR A 295 -32.38 -32.31 -20.69
N PHE A 296 -32.77 -31.08 -21.04
CA PHE A 296 -34.09 -30.54 -20.68
C PHE A 296 -35.24 -31.22 -21.42
N GLN A 297 -35.02 -31.66 -22.66
CA GLN A 297 -35.98 -32.49 -23.41
C GLN A 297 -36.26 -33.81 -22.67
N LEU A 298 -35.23 -34.48 -22.13
CA LEU A 298 -35.38 -35.72 -21.35
C LEU A 298 -36.13 -35.51 -20.02
N GLN A 299 -36.26 -34.26 -19.56
CA GLN A 299 -37.11 -33.87 -18.42
C GLN A 299 -38.53 -33.48 -18.85
N GLY A 300 -38.89 -33.66 -20.12
CA GLY A 300 -40.22 -33.33 -20.65
C GLY A 300 -40.44 -31.84 -20.92
N ARG A 301 -39.38 -31.03 -21.00
CA ARG A 301 -39.53 -29.59 -21.35
C ARG A 301 -39.61 -29.40 -22.86
N GLU A 302 -40.45 -28.46 -23.26
CA GLU A 302 -40.46 -27.93 -24.61
C GLU A 302 -39.31 -26.95 -24.82
N VAL A 303 -38.72 -26.98 -26.03
CA VAL A 303 -37.55 -26.19 -26.36
C VAL A 303 -37.85 -25.31 -27.56
N LEU A 304 -37.73 -24.00 -27.37
CA LEU A 304 -37.75 -23.02 -28.44
C LEU A 304 -36.30 -22.64 -28.79
N LEU A 305 -35.83 -23.08 -29.95
CA LEU A 305 -34.54 -22.67 -30.48
C LEU A 305 -34.69 -21.37 -31.26
N LEU A 306 -34.30 -20.26 -30.64
CA LEU A 306 -34.17 -18.98 -31.32
C LEU A 306 -32.79 -18.90 -31.95
N CYS A 307 -32.67 -19.48 -33.14
CA CYS A 307 -31.54 -19.20 -34.03
C CYS A 307 -31.92 -17.97 -34.85
N PRO A 308 -31.40 -16.77 -34.55
CA PRO A 308 -31.55 -15.68 -35.49
C PRO A 308 -30.94 -16.12 -36.83
N ARG A 309 -31.73 -16.00 -37.91
CA ARG A 309 -31.31 -16.25 -39.30
C ARG A 309 -29.91 -15.67 -39.48
N GLU A 310 -28.97 -16.49 -39.98
CA GLU A 310 -27.55 -16.18 -40.17
C GLU A 310 -27.32 -14.68 -40.04
N PHE A 311 -27.09 -14.30 -38.79
CA PHE A 311 -26.52 -13.03 -38.53
C PHE A 311 -25.10 -13.22 -39.08
N GLY A 312 -24.90 -12.82 -40.33
CA GLY A 312 -23.66 -12.18 -40.70
C GLY A 312 -23.48 -11.00 -39.75
N ILE A 313 -23.13 -11.30 -38.49
CA ILE A 313 -22.58 -10.35 -37.54
C ILE A 313 -21.07 -10.53 -37.72
N TYR A 314 -20.47 -10.09 -38.82
CA TYR A 314 -19.97 -8.72 -38.95
C TYR A 314 -20.59 -7.82 -37.90
N PRO A 315 -19.86 -7.39 -36.84
CA PRO A 315 -20.41 -6.51 -35.81
C PRO A 315 -21.24 -5.47 -36.53
N THR A 316 -22.58 -5.40 -36.28
CA THR A 316 -23.57 -4.71 -37.17
C THR A 316 -22.87 -3.59 -37.92
N LYS A 317 -22.95 -3.44 -39.26
CA LYS A 317 -22.12 -2.46 -40.00
C LYS A 317 -21.79 -1.16 -39.20
N LYS A 318 -22.75 -0.62 -38.44
CA LYS A 318 -22.55 0.37 -37.35
C LYS A 318 -21.48 0.06 -36.26
N ILE A 319 -21.50 -1.06 -35.53
CA ILE A 319 -20.47 -1.49 -34.55
C ILE A 319 -19.12 -1.76 -35.24
N TYR A 320 -19.06 -2.50 -36.35
CA TYR A 320 -17.80 -2.73 -37.06
C TYR A 320 -17.22 -1.40 -37.53
N ASN A 321 -18.04 -0.56 -38.16
CA ASN A 321 -17.63 0.79 -38.55
C ASN A 321 -17.24 1.62 -37.33
N ARG A 322 -17.90 1.51 -36.17
CA ARG A 322 -17.51 2.26 -34.97
C ARG A 322 -16.14 1.84 -34.46
N ILE A 323 -15.86 0.54 -34.41
CA ILE A 323 -14.55 0.01 -33.99
C ILE A 323 -13.49 0.41 -35.02
N LEU A 324 -13.74 0.15 -36.31
CA LEU A 324 -12.83 0.50 -37.39
C LEU A 324 -12.53 2.00 -37.42
N LEU A 325 -13.56 2.87 -37.37
CA LEU A 325 -13.38 4.32 -37.34
C LEU A 325 -12.62 4.78 -36.07
N LYS A 326 -12.81 4.10 -34.94
CA LYS A 326 -12.07 4.38 -33.70
C LYS A 326 -10.60 4.02 -33.86
N GLU A 327 -10.29 2.83 -34.36
CA GLU A 327 -8.92 2.38 -34.58
C GLU A 327 -8.22 3.18 -35.69
N GLU A 328 -8.92 3.53 -36.78
CA GLU A 328 -8.43 4.45 -37.82
C GLU A 328 -8.13 5.85 -37.27
N ARG A 329 -8.95 6.35 -36.33
CA ARG A 329 -8.69 7.63 -35.65
C ARG A 329 -7.46 7.52 -34.75
N ARG A 330 -7.34 6.43 -33.98
CA ARG A 330 -6.20 6.18 -33.10
C ARG A 330 -4.89 6.07 -33.86
N GLN A 331 -4.89 5.30 -34.95
CA GLN A 331 -3.74 5.18 -35.84
C GLN A 331 -3.35 6.53 -36.44
N ARG A 332 -4.32 7.32 -36.93
CA ARG A 332 -4.05 8.67 -37.44
C ARG A 332 -3.46 9.60 -36.37
N ASN A 333 -3.92 9.53 -35.13
CA ASN A 333 -3.35 10.32 -34.04
C ASN A 333 -1.89 9.94 -33.79
N ILE A 334 -1.59 8.64 -33.73
CA ILE A 334 -0.23 8.11 -33.57
C ILE A 334 0.65 8.59 -34.73
N ASP A 335 0.23 8.36 -35.97
CA ASP A 335 0.98 8.71 -37.18
C ASP A 335 1.29 10.21 -37.22
N SER A 336 0.33 11.04 -36.81
CA SER A 336 0.48 12.49 -36.77
C SER A 336 1.50 12.96 -35.72
N ILE A 337 1.53 12.31 -34.56
CA ILE A 337 2.53 12.57 -33.50
C ILE A 337 3.92 12.11 -33.95
N VAL A 338 4.01 10.89 -34.50
CA VAL A 338 5.28 10.32 -34.99
C VAL A 338 5.87 11.16 -36.11
N ALA A 339 5.06 11.60 -37.09
CA ALA A 339 5.52 12.44 -38.19
C ALA A 339 6.15 13.74 -37.67
N ARG A 340 5.49 14.43 -36.72
CA ARG A 340 6.04 15.64 -36.09
C ARG A 340 7.27 15.35 -35.23
N ALA A 341 7.30 14.23 -34.52
CA ALA A 341 8.47 13.83 -33.72
C ALA A 341 9.71 13.60 -34.61
N ILE A 342 9.52 13.01 -35.79
CA ILE A 342 10.58 12.85 -36.79
C ILE A 342 11.09 14.22 -37.25
N GLU A 343 10.20 15.21 -37.46
CA GLU A 343 10.63 16.57 -37.82
C GLU A 343 11.52 17.20 -36.74
N PHE A 344 11.16 17.06 -35.46
CA PHE A 344 12.01 17.54 -34.36
C PHE A 344 13.33 16.75 -34.23
N ALA A 345 13.32 15.46 -34.56
CA ALA A 345 14.51 14.62 -34.50
C ALA A 345 15.48 14.89 -35.65
N ARG A 346 15.02 15.36 -36.83
CA ARG A 346 15.88 15.65 -38.00
C ARG A 346 16.97 16.68 -37.74
N GLU A 347 16.79 17.53 -36.73
CA GLU A 347 17.75 18.58 -36.42
C GLU A 347 18.98 18.07 -35.63
N ARG A 348 19.01 16.81 -35.12
CA ARG A 348 20.06 16.32 -34.21
C ARG A 348 20.28 14.80 -34.29
N GLU A 349 21.49 14.33 -33.98
CA GLU A 349 21.81 12.89 -33.94
C GLU A 349 21.05 12.16 -32.82
N ALA A 350 20.57 10.95 -33.11
CA ALA A 350 19.87 10.09 -32.16
C ALA A 350 20.83 9.43 -31.15
N SER A 351 20.32 9.06 -29.98
CA SER A 351 21.11 8.31 -28.98
C SER A 351 21.49 6.93 -29.50
N GLU A 352 22.68 6.44 -29.13
CA GLU A 352 23.04 5.02 -29.33
C GLU A 352 22.27 4.09 -28.38
N ASN A 353 21.77 4.62 -27.27
CA ASN A 353 21.01 3.86 -26.28
C ASN A 353 19.53 3.73 -26.69
N PRO A 354 18.93 2.54 -26.62
CA PRO A 354 17.51 2.36 -26.92
C PRO A 354 16.62 2.97 -25.83
N VAL A 355 15.44 3.46 -26.24
CA VAL A 355 14.37 3.87 -25.32
C VAL A 355 13.79 2.64 -24.62
N ASP A 356 13.39 2.78 -23.35
CA ASP A 356 12.70 1.74 -22.59
C ASP A 356 11.44 1.25 -23.35
N PRO A 357 11.35 -0.05 -23.71
CA PRO A 357 10.17 -0.61 -24.38
C PRO A 357 8.86 -0.37 -23.62
N ASP A 358 8.89 -0.43 -22.28
CA ASP A 358 7.69 -0.22 -21.47
C ASP A 358 7.24 1.24 -21.48
N TRP A 359 8.19 2.18 -21.58
CA TRP A 359 7.89 3.59 -21.77
C TRP A 359 7.22 3.83 -23.13
N ILE A 360 7.72 3.19 -24.19
CA ILE A 360 7.15 3.30 -25.54
C ILE A 360 5.70 2.81 -25.57
N VAL A 361 5.43 1.66 -24.94
CA VAL A 361 4.08 1.10 -24.85
C VAL A 361 3.14 2.06 -24.12
N GLU A 362 3.56 2.59 -22.97
CA GLU A 362 2.77 3.55 -22.20
C GLU A 362 2.49 4.83 -22.99
N PHE A 363 3.51 5.39 -23.64
CA PHE A 363 3.39 6.59 -24.47
C PHE A 363 2.34 6.42 -25.58
N PHE A 364 2.40 5.34 -26.36
CA PHE A 364 1.43 5.12 -27.44
C PHE A 364 0.04 4.78 -26.91
N ASN A 365 -0.06 4.10 -25.77
CA ASN A 365 -1.34 3.82 -25.13
C ASN A 365 -2.08 5.11 -24.71
N ILE A 366 -1.35 6.12 -24.26
CA ILE A 366 -1.90 7.42 -23.87
C ILE A 366 -2.23 8.27 -25.10
N THR A 367 -1.29 8.38 -26.04
CA THR A 367 -1.37 9.34 -27.14
C THR A 367 -2.33 8.95 -28.25
N GLN A 368 -2.66 7.66 -28.40
CA GLN A 368 -3.60 7.18 -29.42
C GLN A 368 -4.99 7.86 -29.34
N ASP A 369 -5.44 8.27 -28.16
CA ASP A 369 -6.72 8.93 -27.98
C ASP A 369 -6.63 10.48 -28.03
N CYS A 370 -5.44 11.05 -28.25
CA CYS A 370 -5.21 12.49 -28.33
C CYS A 370 -5.41 13.03 -29.76
N SER A 371 -6.53 13.70 -30.01
CA SER A 371 -6.84 14.34 -31.31
C SER A 371 -6.62 15.85 -31.36
N HIS A 372 -6.28 16.51 -30.24
CA HIS A 372 -6.10 17.95 -30.22
C HIS A 372 -4.70 18.33 -30.73
N GLU A 373 -4.63 19.23 -31.70
CA GLU A 373 -3.39 19.51 -32.45
C GLU A 373 -2.25 20.04 -31.57
N LYS A 374 -2.55 20.98 -30.65
CA LYS A 374 -1.55 21.51 -29.69
C LYS A 374 -0.96 20.41 -28.80
N MET A 375 -1.80 19.48 -28.33
CA MET A 375 -1.35 18.36 -27.52
C MET A 375 -0.56 17.34 -28.33
N GLN A 376 -0.96 17.06 -29.58
CA GLN A 376 -0.17 16.19 -30.47
C GLN A 376 1.22 16.78 -30.73
N TYR A 377 1.34 18.09 -30.87
CA TYR A 377 2.62 18.78 -31.00
C TYR A 377 3.48 18.64 -29.73
N LEU A 378 2.88 18.76 -28.54
CA LEU A 378 3.57 18.54 -27.26
C LEU A 378 4.05 17.08 -27.12
N TRP A 379 3.19 16.11 -27.41
CA TRP A 379 3.53 14.69 -27.40
C TRP A 379 4.64 14.36 -28.39
N ALA A 380 4.65 15.00 -29.55
CA ALA A 380 5.72 14.84 -30.53
C ALA A 380 7.08 15.35 -30.01
N LYS A 381 7.11 16.47 -29.28
CA LYS A 381 8.33 16.96 -28.62
C LYS A 381 8.84 16.00 -27.55
N ILE A 382 7.94 15.40 -26.77
CA ILE A 382 8.27 14.40 -25.75
C ILE A 382 8.90 13.17 -26.39
N LEU A 383 8.27 12.62 -27.43
CA LEU A 383 8.79 11.46 -28.15
C LEU A 383 10.18 11.74 -28.76
N ALA A 384 10.34 12.90 -29.41
CA ALA A 384 11.63 13.29 -29.97
C ALA A 384 12.71 13.47 -28.89
N GLY A 385 12.35 14.04 -27.74
CA GLY A 385 13.26 14.23 -26.61
C GLY A 385 13.69 12.91 -25.97
N GLU A 386 12.76 11.97 -25.79
CA GLU A 386 13.03 10.65 -25.22
C GLU A 386 13.90 9.79 -26.15
N VAL A 387 13.64 9.81 -27.46
CA VAL A 387 14.48 9.11 -28.46
C VAL A 387 15.90 9.67 -28.48
N LYS A 388 16.04 10.99 -28.28
CA LYS A 388 17.34 11.66 -28.25
C LYS A 388 18.11 11.39 -26.96
N ASN A 389 17.42 11.44 -25.82
CA ASN A 389 18.00 11.23 -24.50
C ASN A 389 17.07 10.28 -23.72
N PRO A 390 17.30 8.95 -23.81
CA PRO A 390 16.51 7.99 -23.06
C PRO A 390 16.48 8.31 -21.56
N SER A 391 15.34 8.08 -20.91
CA SER A 391 15.06 8.44 -19.51
C SER A 391 14.95 9.95 -19.24
N SER A 392 14.69 10.77 -20.26
CA SER A 392 14.47 12.22 -20.08
C SER A 392 13.06 12.55 -19.64
N PHE A 393 12.07 11.71 -19.94
CA PHE A 393 10.70 11.84 -19.45
C PHE A 393 10.28 10.60 -18.69
N SER A 394 9.81 10.77 -17.47
CA SER A 394 9.33 9.68 -16.64
C SER A 394 7.92 9.21 -17.03
N LYS A 395 7.57 7.96 -16.71
CA LYS A 395 6.18 7.45 -16.83
C LYS A 395 5.18 8.26 -15.99
N ARG A 396 5.66 8.92 -14.91
CA ARG A 396 4.86 9.84 -14.09
C ARG A 396 4.49 11.10 -14.88
N THR A 397 5.44 11.66 -15.63
CA THR A 397 5.20 12.81 -16.52
C THR A 397 4.20 12.48 -17.63
N LEU A 398 4.29 11.29 -18.24
CA LEU A 398 3.31 10.85 -19.23
C LEU A 398 1.89 10.79 -18.64
N ASN A 399 1.76 10.23 -17.44
CA ASN A 399 0.46 10.09 -16.78
C ASN A 399 -0.11 11.43 -16.32
N LEU A 400 0.71 12.39 -15.90
CA LEU A 400 0.26 13.75 -15.59
C LEU A 400 -0.26 14.47 -16.84
N LEU A 401 0.48 14.40 -17.95
CA LEU A 401 0.09 15.05 -19.22
C LEU A 401 -1.18 14.45 -19.84
N LYS A 402 -1.55 13.23 -19.46
CA LYS A 402 -2.83 12.62 -19.83
C LYS A 402 -4.02 13.31 -19.17
N SER A 403 -3.86 13.82 -17.94
CA SER A 403 -4.94 14.41 -17.15
C SER A 403 -4.96 15.93 -17.18
N ILE A 404 -3.87 16.58 -17.59
CA ILE A 404 -3.79 18.05 -17.63
C ILE A 404 -4.74 18.62 -18.70
N SER A 405 -5.50 19.64 -18.32
CA SER A 405 -6.34 20.44 -19.19
C SER A 405 -5.52 21.47 -19.99
N SER A 406 -6.14 22.09 -21.00
CA SER A 406 -5.48 23.15 -21.77
C SER A 406 -5.15 24.37 -20.92
N ASP A 407 -6.02 24.70 -19.94
CA ASP A 407 -5.88 25.89 -19.09
C ASP A 407 -4.74 25.70 -18.08
N GLU A 408 -4.64 24.51 -17.47
CA GLU A 408 -3.52 24.15 -16.58
C GLU A 408 -2.18 24.13 -17.31
N ALA A 409 -2.15 23.68 -18.57
CA ALA A 409 -0.96 23.71 -19.39
C ALA A 409 -0.53 25.14 -19.76
N GLU A 410 -1.49 26.03 -20.05
CA GLU A 410 -1.24 27.45 -20.30
C GLU A 410 -0.73 28.15 -19.05
N LEU A 411 -1.32 27.84 -17.89
CA LEU A 411 -0.86 28.34 -16.59
C LEU A 411 0.59 27.94 -16.29
N PHE A 412 0.97 26.68 -16.51
CA PHE A 412 2.36 26.25 -16.34
C PHE A 412 3.31 26.95 -17.32
N SER A 413 2.83 27.31 -18.52
CA SER A 413 3.58 28.13 -19.48
C SER A 413 3.83 29.55 -18.96
N LEU A 414 2.84 30.17 -18.33
CA LEU A 414 3.00 31.49 -17.70
C LEU A 414 4.00 31.43 -16.54
N LEU A 415 3.94 30.40 -15.69
CA LEU A 415 4.94 30.19 -14.64
C LEU A 415 6.34 30.00 -15.23
N SER A 416 6.47 29.23 -16.31
CA SER A 416 7.75 28.98 -17.00
C SER A 416 8.43 30.26 -17.53
N ASN A 417 7.64 31.30 -17.81
CA ASN A 417 8.11 32.61 -18.26
C ASN A 417 8.72 33.47 -17.14
N CYS A 418 8.54 33.05 -15.88
CA CYS A 418 8.98 33.74 -14.68
C CYS A 418 10.08 33.00 -13.90
N LEU A 419 10.69 31.94 -14.47
CA LEU A 419 11.68 31.17 -13.73
C LEU A 419 13.11 31.71 -13.87
N TRP A 420 13.78 31.84 -12.73
CA TRP A 420 15.20 32.14 -12.59
C TRP A 420 16.01 30.86 -12.44
N ASN A 421 17.28 30.88 -12.85
CA ASN A 421 18.27 29.88 -12.48
C ASN A 421 19.23 30.47 -11.46
N LEU A 422 19.55 29.70 -10.43
CA LEU A 422 20.56 30.06 -9.44
C LEU A 422 21.82 29.21 -9.66
N HIS A 423 22.94 29.89 -9.85
CA HIS A 423 24.25 29.27 -9.98
C HIS A 423 25.13 29.67 -8.80
N GLY A 424 25.85 28.72 -8.22
CA GLY A 424 26.77 28.95 -7.11
C GLY A 424 27.24 27.67 -6.42
N GLU A 425 28.24 27.79 -5.58
CA GLU A 425 28.79 26.65 -4.84
C GLU A 425 27.81 26.19 -3.74
N GLY A 426 27.47 24.91 -3.71
CA GLY A 426 26.55 24.33 -2.71
C GLY A 426 25.06 24.50 -3.02
N VAL A 427 24.71 25.00 -4.22
CA VAL A 427 23.32 25.15 -4.68
C VAL A 427 23.06 24.16 -5.81
N SER A 428 21.93 23.44 -5.75
CA SER A 428 21.46 22.65 -6.89
C SER A 428 21.01 23.61 -8.00
N ASN A 429 21.49 23.41 -9.24
CA ASN A 429 20.98 24.12 -10.42
C ASN A 429 19.48 23.81 -10.58
N SER A 430 18.63 24.57 -9.90
CA SER A 430 17.18 24.41 -9.93
C SER A 430 16.55 25.66 -10.50
N LYS A 431 15.48 25.47 -11.26
CA LYS A 431 14.65 26.59 -11.70
C LYS A 431 13.72 27.00 -10.59
N MET A 432 13.60 28.31 -10.37
CA MET A 432 12.84 28.84 -9.27
C MET A 432 12.04 30.08 -9.66
N LEU A 433 10.82 30.16 -9.17
CA LEU A 433 10.08 31.41 -9.08
C LEU A 433 10.48 32.07 -7.76
N ILE A 434 10.94 33.30 -7.82
CA ILE A 434 11.16 34.11 -6.62
C ILE A 434 9.80 34.71 -6.25
N THR A 435 9.28 34.29 -5.10
CA THR A 435 8.02 34.79 -4.53
C THR A 435 8.37 35.86 -3.52
N ASP A 436 8.40 37.11 -3.96
CA ASP A 436 8.65 38.24 -3.05
C ASP A 436 7.49 38.37 -2.05
N SER A 437 7.85 38.53 -0.77
CA SER A 437 7.00 39.16 0.24
C SER A 437 7.60 40.54 0.54
N ASP A 438 6.95 41.61 0.08
CA ASP A 438 7.37 42.95 0.47
C ASP A 438 7.30 43.09 2.02
N GLU A 439 8.00 44.05 2.64
CA GLU A 439 7.97 44.23 4.12
C GLU A 439 6.55 44.44 4.66
N ASN A 440 5.59 44.76 3.77
CA ASN A 440 4.17 44.91 4.05
C ASN A 440 3.33 43.62 3.87
N SER A 441 3.94 42.45 3.62
CA SER A 441 3.28 41.16 3.37
C SER A 441 2.33 41.13 2.16
N GLU A 442 2.51 42.03 1.20
CA GLU A 442 1.82 41.97 -0.09
C GLU A 442 2.58 41.00 -1.02
N TYR A 443 1.87 40.00 -1.55
CA TYR A 443 2.44 39.01 -2.48
C TYR A 443 2.52 39.60 -3.89
N SER A 444 3.63 39.35 -4.59
CA SER A 444 3.96 39.87 -5.93
C SER A 444 3.13 39.30 -7.11
N ASP A 445 1.94 38.74 -6.89
CA ASP A 445 1.22 38.02 -7.95
C ASP A 445 0.74 38.91 -9.12
N LEU A 446 0.60 40.21 -8.88
CA LEU A 446 0.20 41.22 -9.88
C LEU A 446 1.07 41.22 -11.16
N HIS A 447 2.34 40.84 -11.07
CA HIS A 447 3.29 40.92 -12.18
C HIS A 447 3.57 39.57 -12.87
N TRP A 448 3.05 38.46 -12.31
CA TRP A 448 3.32 37.11 -12.81
C TRP A 448 2.51 36.75 -14.05
N GLY A 449 1.33 37.37 -14.19
CA GLY A 449 0.32 36.98 -15.18
C GLY A 449 -0.60 35.84 -14.72
N PHE A 450 -0.44 35.40 -13.47
CA PHE A 450 -1.27 34.41 -12.76
C PHE A 450 -1.28 34.76 -11.26
N ASP A 451 -2.21 34.18 -10.50
CA ASP A 451 -2.41 34.54 -9.08
C ASP A 451 -2.01 33.43 -8.10
N ARG A 452 -2.05 33.73 -6.79
CA ARG A 452 -1.64 32.76 -5.76
C ARG A 452 -2.51 31.49 -5.72
N ARG A 453 -3.76 31.52 -6.16
CA ARG A 453 -4.61 30.32 -6.24
C ARG A 453 -4.11 29.36 -7.31
N ASP A 454 -3.56 29.92 -8.38
CA ASP A 454 -2.97 29.16 -9.46
C ASP A 454 -1.70 28.41 -9.02
N ILE A 455 -0.95 28.94 -8.05
CA ILE A 455 0.18 28.23 -7.43
C ILE A 455 -0.28 26.94 -6.75
N TYR A 456 -1.33 26.99 -5.94
CA TYR A 456 -1.84 25.78 -5.27
C TYR A 456 -2.28 24.72 -6.28
N LEU A 457 -2.86 25.14 -7.42
CA LEU A 457 -3.20 24.21 -8.49
C LEU A 457 -1.96 23.54 -9.10
N LEU A 458 -0.88 24.29 -9.34
CA LEU A 458 0.37 23.74 -9.87
C LEU A 458 1.09 22.83 -8.85
N GLU A 459 0.95 23.11 -7.55
CA GLU A 459 1.42 22.22 -6.46
C GLU A 459 0.60 20.92 -6.40
N ASP A 460 -0.72 21.00 -6.49
CA ASP A 460 -1.63 19.84 -6.51
C ASP A 460 -1.38 18.94 -7.73
N LEU A 461 -1.05 19.54 -8.89
CA LEU A 461 -0.59 18.82 -10.08
C LEU A 461 0.82 18.21 -9.90
N GLY A 462 1.54 18.58 -8.83
CA GLY A 462 2.89 18.11 -8.53
C GLY A 462 3.96 18.68 -9.47
N LEU A 463 3.73 19.86 -10.03
CA LEU A 463 4.66 20.54 -10.96
C LEU A 463 5.68 21.41 -10.23
N ILE A 464 5.29 21.99 -9.10
CA ILE A 464 6.12 22.87 -8.27
C ILE A 464 6.01 22.50 -6.79
N GLU A 465 6.93 23.00 -5.97
CA GLU A 465 6.89 22.89 -4.51
C GLU A 465 7.55 24.11 -3.83
N GLU A 466 7.00 24.54 -2.70
CA GLU A 466 7.61 25.53 -1.81
C GLU A 466 8.98 25.06 -1.27
N SER A 467 9.95 25.97 -1.31
CA SER A 467 11.31 25.74 -0.84
C SER A 467 11.95 27.05 -0.41
N ILE A 468 13.03 26.97 0.37
CA ILE A 468 13.78 28.14 0.83
C ILE A 468 15.24 27.98 0.45
N TYR A 469 15.84 29.02 -0.14
CA TYR A 469 17.28 29.09 -0.35
C TYR A 469 17.96 29.96 0.71
N ILE A 470 18.93 29.39 1.42
CA ILE A 470 19.80 30.11 2.35
C ILE A 470 21.13 30.39 1.67
N LEU A 471 21.30 31.61 1.16
CA LEU A 471 22.50 32.04 0.47
C LEU A 471 23.55 32.55 1.47
N ASN A 472 24.72 31.91 1.51
CA ASN A 472 25.87 32.40 2.28
C ASN A 472 26.77 33.29 1.41
N THR A 473 26.33 34.51 1.18
CA THR A 473 27.02 35.53 0.35
C THR A 473 28.34 36.00 0.94
N SER A 474 28.64 35.68 2.20
CA SER A 474 29.93 35.99 2.84
C SER A 474 31.06 35.04 2.46
N LYS A 475 30.72 33.83 1.98
CA LYS A 475 31.68 32.77 1.66
C LYS A 475 31.70 32.43 0.17
N TYR A 476 30.58 32.57 -0.53
CA TYR A 476 30.41 32.13 -1.91
C TYR A 476 29.77 33.21 -2.78
N SER A 477 30.13 33.24 -4.07
CA SER A 477 29.48 34.08 -5.07
C SER A 477 28.35 33.32 -5.75
N TYR A 478 27.18 33.94 -5.83
CA TYR A 478 26.01 33.40 -6.53
C TYR A 478 25.67 34.27 -7.74
N GLN A 479 25.11 33.66 -8.76
CA GLN A 479 24.66 34.32 -9.98
C GLN A 479 23.21 33.90 -10.26
N LEU A 480 22.35 34.90 -10.39
CA LEU A 480 20.98 34.75 -10.86
C LEU A 480 20.97 34.93 -12.37
N ASP A 481 20.38 33.98 -13.08
CA ASP A 481 20.22 34.01 -14.53
C ASP A 481 18.72 34.01 -14.88
N PHE A 482 18.28 35.07 -15.54
CA PHE A 482 16.95 35.17 -16.13
C PHE A 482 17.07 35.28 -17.65
N PHE A 483 16.71 34.22 -18.37
CA PHE A 483 16.76 34.18 -19.84
C PHE A 483 18.11 34.63 -20.44
N ASN A 484 19.23 34.17 -19.87
CA ASN A 484 20.61 34.51 -20.20
C ASN A 484 21.07 35.91 -19.76
N ILE A 485 20.22 36.66 -19.04
CA ILE A 485 20.60 37.91 -18.38
C ILE A 485 21.08 37.56 -16.96
N LYS A 486 22.38 37.76 -16.73
CA LYS A 486 23.05 37.32 -15.52
C LYS A 486 23.31 38.46 -14.56
N HIS A 487 22.94 38.25 -13.29
CA HIS A 487 23.11 39.20 -12.19
C HIS A 487 23.93 38.57 -11.08
N SER A 488 25.00 39.24 -10.67
CA SER A 488 25.81 38.80 -9.53
C SER A 488 25.12 39.18 -8.23
N VAL A 489 24.89 38.20 -7.37
CA VAL A 489 24.28 38.44 -6.06
C VAL A 489 25.35 38.92 -5.08
N LYS A 490 25.17 40.11 -4.53
CA LYS A 490 26.00 40.71 -3.49
C LYS A 490 25.09 41.13 -2.35
N SER A 491 25.23 40.54 -1.16
CA SER A 491 24.48 40.96 0.02
C SER A 491 25.42 41.37 1.15
N SER A 492 25.05 42.43 1.88
CA SER A 492 25.73 42.89 3.09
C SER A 492 25.42 42.02 4.32
N LYS A 493 24.38 41.18 4.26
CA LYS A 493 24.01 40.22 5.31
C LYS A 493 24.86 38.95 5.20
N LYS A 494 25.24 38.34 6.33
CA LYS A 494 26.02 37.09 6.36
C LYS A 494 25.26 35.89 5.78
N ARG A 495 23.93 35.92 5.87
CA ARG A 495 23.00 34.94 5.30
C ARG A 495 21.80 35.69 4.76
N THR A 496 21.36 35.33 3.57
CA THR A 496 20.16 35.86 2.94
C THR A 496 19.24 34.70 2.60
N GLU A 497 18.00 34.80 3.05
CA GLU A 497 16.95 33.82 2.82
C GLU A 497 16.12 34.28 1.62
N LEU A 498 15.80 33.35 0.73
CA LEU A 498 14.92 33.58 -0.42
C LEU A 498 13.84 32.52 -0.39
N ASP A 499 12.59 32.97 -0.21
CA ASP A 499 11.41 32.15 -0.39
C ASP A 499 11.18 31.94 -1.88
N ILE A 500 11.09 30.67 -2.28
CA ILE A 500 10.99 30.28 -3.68
C ILE A 500 9.97 29.16 -3.89
N LEU A 501 9.45 29.10 -5.11
CA LEU A 501 8.83 27.90 -5.64
C LEU A 501 9.78 27.25 -6.62
N ARG A 502 10.16 26.00 -6.39
CA ARG A 502 11.02 25.25 -7.31
C ARG A 502 10.21 24.28 -8.15
N LEU A 503 10.71 23.94 -9.33
CA LEU A 503 10.12 22.86 -10.12
C LEU A 503 10.38 21.51 -9.44
N THR A 504 9.37 20.64 -9.40
CA THR A 504 9.58 19.22 -9.09
C THR A 504 10.29 18.55 -10.27
N LYS A 505 10.71 17.29 -10.11
CA LYS A 505 11.27 16.51 -11.24
C LYS A 505 10.34 16.49 -12.45
N VAL A 506 9.02 16.30 -12.23
CA VAL A 506 8.04 16.30 -13.32
C VAL A 506 7.90 17.70 -13.94
N GLY A 507 7.92 18.75 -13.12
CA GLY A 507 7.95 20.13 -13.58
C GLY A 507 9.17 20.44 -14.45
N GLU A 508 10.37 19.97 -14.06
CA GLU A 508 11.59 20.16 -14.85
C GLU A 508 11.54 19.44 -16.21
N GLU A 509 11.01 18.21 -16.23
CA GLU A 509 10.81 17.43 -17.45
C GLU A 509 9.87 18.18 -18.41
N ILE A 510 8.72 18.66 -17.94
CA ILE A 510 7.76 19.42 -18.76
C ILE A 510 8.33 20.79 -19.17
N TYR A 511 9.02 21.48 -18.27
CA TYR A 511 9.66 22.75 -18.58
C TYR A 511 10.63 22.62 -19.78
N SER A 512 11.28 21.47 -19.98
CA SER A 512 12.22 21.28 -21.09
C SER A 512 11.58 21.44 -22.49
N ILE A 513 10.27 21.20 -22.62
CA ILE A 513 9.54 21.18 -23.90
C ILE A 513 8.59 22.37 -24.11
N VAL A 514 8.28 23.08 -23.02
CA VAL A 514 7.48 24.31 -23.03
C VAL A 514 8.23 25.42 -23.75
N GLN A 515 7.53 26.16 -24.62
CA GLN A 515 8.05 27.38 -25.23
C GLN A 515 8.02 28.49 -24.18
N LYS A 516 9.17 29.13 -23.93
CA LYS A 516 9.28 30.18 -22.92
C LYS A 516 9.48 31.53 -23.59
N GLU A 517 8.82 32.54 -23.03
CA GLU A 517 8.99 33.93 -23.37
C GLU A 517 9.28 34.71 -22.09
N MET A 518 10.20 35.66 -22.16
CA MET A 518 10.64 36.39 -20.97
C MET A 518 9.52 37.31 -20.47
N ASN A 519 9.05 37.11 -19.23
CA ASN A 519 8.11 38.06 -18.60
C ASN A 519 8.88 39.29 -18.10
N LEU A 520 8.83 40.38 -18.89
CA LEU A 520 9.52 41.65 -18.59
C LEU A 520 8.98 42.34 -17.34
N THR A 521 7.66 42.34 -17.12
CA THR A 521 7.05 43.01 -15.96
C THR A 521 7.45 42.33 -14.66
N TYR A 522 7.47 41.00 -14.64
CA TYR A 522 7.97 40.23 -13.51
C TYR A 522 9.46 40.47 -13.27
N TYR A 523 10.26 40.45 -14.33
CA TYR A 523 11.70 40.68 -14.25
C TYR A 523 12.02 42.05 -13.65
N GLU A 524 11.39 43.12 -14.15
CA GLU A 524 11.60 44.49 -13.63
C GLU A 524 11.21 44.60 -12.15
N HIS A 525 10.11 43.97 -11.76
CA HIS A 525 9.65 43.94 -10.37
C HIS A 525 10.67 43.26 -9.44
N ILE A 526 11.12 42.04 -9.78
CA ILE A 526 12.13 41.32 -8.99
C ILE A 526 13.46 42.07 -8.96
N MET A 527 13.87 42.71 -10.07
CA MET A 527 15.07 43.53 -10.08
C MET A 527 14.97 44.73 -9.13
N ASN A 528 13.80 45.37 -9.02
CA ASN A 528 13.58 46.44 -8.07
C ASN A 528 13.63 45.92 -6.61
N TYR A 529 13.00 44.78 -6.35
CA TYR A 529 13.05 44.10 -5.05
C TYR A 529 14.49 43.78 -4.62
N LEU A 530 15.25 43.12 -5.50
CA LEU A 530 16.64 42.73 -5.23
C LEU A 530 17.54 43.95 -4.99
N LYS A 531 17.32 45.07 -5.70
CA LYS A 531 18.04 46.34 -5.47
C LYS A 531 17.68 46.98 -4.13
N THR A 532 16.39 47.02 -3.81
CA THR A 532 15.88 47.59 -2.55
C THR A 532 16.46 46.85 -1.34
N ASN A 533 16.55 45.53 -1.44
CA ASN A 533 17.14 44.67 -0.42
C ASN A 533 18.67 44.58 -0.47
N LYS A 534 19.34 45.38 -1.31
CA LYS A 534 20.80 45.41 -1.50
C LYS A 534 21.38 44.01 -1.75
N MET A 535 20.71 43.24 -2.62
CA MET A 535 21.12 41.89 -3.05
C MET A 535 21.83 41.88 -4.40
N ILE A 536 21.72 42.94 -5.19
CA ILE A 536 22.41 43.15 -6.48
C ILE A 536 22.84 44.62 -6.60
N ASP A 537 23.78 44.93 -7.49
CA ASP A 537 24.32 46.29 -7.72
C ASP A 537 23.31 47.27 -8.36
#